data_AF-C7GCH3-F1
#
_entry.id   AF-C7GCH3-F1
#
_cell.length_a   1.000
_cell.length_b   1.000
_cell.length_c   1.000
_cell.angle_alpha   90.00
_cell.angle_beta   90.00
_cell.angle_gamma   90.00
#
_symmetry.space_group_name_H-M   'P 1'
#
loop_
_entity.id
_entity.type
_entity.pdbx_description
1 polymer ?
#
loop_
_entity_poly.entity_id
_entity_poly.type
_entity_poly.pdbx_seq_one_letter_code
_entity_poly.pdbx_strand_id
1 'polypeptide(L)' 'ELGVHPVIDGSLALGEGTGAVLMFGLLDTVHAVYGNRTTFSDIRVEAYKRFTDV' A
#
# COMPACT_ATOMS: atom_id res chain seq x y z
N GLU A 1 3.26 15.52 -19.22
CA GLU A 1 3.71 14.34 -18.44
C GLU A 1 2.52 13.78 -17.65
N LEU A 2 2.58 12.52 -17.17
CA LEU A 2 1.41 11.78 -16.66
C LEU A 2 1.03 12.05 -15.18
N GLY A 3 1.85 12.77 -14.40
CA GLY A 3 1.54 13.12 -13.01
C GLY A 3 1.51 11.94 -12.03
N VAL A 4 2.17 10.83 -12.36
CA VAL A 4 2.25 9.62 -11.52
C VAL A 4 3.68 9.38 -11.04
N HIS A 5 3.83 8.81 -9.85
CA HIS A 5 5.13 8.42 -9.29
C HIS A 5 5.28 6.90 -9.34
N PRO A 6 6.33 6.36 -9.97
CA PRO A 6 6.62 4.93 -9.93
C PRO A 6 6.83 4.45 -8.49
N VAL A 7 6.19 3.34 -8.13
CA VAL A 7 6.26 2.75 -6.78
C VAL A 7 7.33 1.66 -6.64
N ILE A 8 7.88 1.18 -7.76
CA ILE A 8 8.98 0.21 -7.80
C ILE A 8 10.15 0.85 -8.53
N ASP A 9 11.26 1.02 -7.81
CA ASP A 9 12.56 1.35 -8.39
C ASP A 9 13.45 0.09 -8.33
N GLY A 10 13.52 -0.64 -9.44
CA GLY A 10 14.21 -1.92 -9.54
C GLY A 10 15.25 -1.97 -10.66
N SER A 11 15.60 -0.83 -11.27
CA SER A 11 16.49 -0.76 -12.45
C SER A 11 16.06 -1.69 -13.61
N LEU A 12 14.75 -1.85 -13.81
CA LEU A 12 14.19 -2.74 -14.83
C LEU A 12 14.31 -2.13 -16.24
N ALA A 13 14.68 -2.94 -17.22
CA ALA A 13 14.81 -2.52 -18.63
C ALA A 13 14.25 -3.55 -19.63
N LEU A 14 13.45 -4.52 -19.16
CA LEU A 14 12.95 -5.62 -20.00
C LEU A 14 11.76 -5.22 -20.87
N GLY A 15 10.87 -4.36 -20.37
CA GLY A 15 9.66 -3.94 -21.08
C GLY A 15 8.51 -4.94 -20.99
N GLU A 16 7.68 -5.01 -22.04
CA GLU A 16 6.58 -5.99 -22.23
C GLU A 16 5.50 -6.00 -21.13
N GLY A 17 5.47 -5.00 -20.25
CA GLY A 17 4.56 -4.96 -19.11
C GLY A 17 5.05 -5.75 -17.89
N THR A 18 6.29 -6.24 -17.88
CA THR A 18 6.88 -6.95 -16.72
C THR A 18 6.81 -6.17 -15.41
N GLY A 19 7.06 -4.86 -15.46
CA GLY A 19 6.87 -3.96 -14.30
C GLY A 19 5.40 -3.80 -13.87
N ALA A 20 4.46 -3.89 -14.82
CA ALA A 20 3.02 -3.86 -14.51
C ALA A 20 2.56 -5.15 -13.83
N VAL A 21 3.05 -6.31 -14.27
CA VAL A 21 2.77 -7.61 -13.62
C VAL A 21 3.39 -7.66 -12.23
N LEU A 22 4.61 -7.14 -12.06
CA LEU A 22 5.26 -7.05 -10.74
C LEU A 22 4.44 -6.23 -9.74
N MET A 23 3.71 -5.22 -10.21
CA MET A 23 2.84 -4.39 -9.38
C MET A 23 1.62 -5.14 -8.82
N PHE A 24 1.18 -6.25 -9.43
CA PHE A 24 -0.01 -6.98 -8.95
C PHE A 24 0.13 -7.48 -7.51
N GLY A 25 1.30 -7.96 -7.10
CA GLY A 25 1.51 -8.38 -5.71
C GLY A 25 1.38 -7.23 -4.69
N LEU A 26 1.75 -6.00 -5.09
CA LEU A 26 1.54 -4.81 -4.26
C LEU A 26 0.07 -4.43 -4.19
N LEU A 27 -0.66 -4.52 -5.31
CA LEU A 27 -2.11 -4.28 -5.35
C LEU A 27 -2.89 -5.31 -4.51
N ASP A 28 -2.48 -6.58 -4.54
CA ASP A 28 -3.07 -7.63 -3.69
C ASP A 28 -2.85 -7.33 -2.20
N THR A 29 -1.68 -6.82 -1.84
CA THR A 29 -1.38 -6.42 -0.47
C THR A 29 -2.25 -5.24 -0.04
N VAL A 30 -2.38 -4.22 -0.88
CA VAL A 30 -3.28 -3.07 -0.63
C VAL A 30 -4.72 -3.56 -0.48
N HIS A 31 -5.17 -4.46 -1.35
CA HIS A 31 -6.50 -5.05 -1.27
C HIS A 31 -6.71 -5.83 0.04
N ALA A 32 -5.71 -6.60 0.49
CA ALA A 32 -5.79 -7.32 1.75
C ALA A 32 -5.84 -6.40 2.98
N VAL A 33 -5.11 -5.28 2.95
CA VAL A 33 -5.10 -4.30 4.05
C VAL A 33 -6.42 -3.53 4.14
N TYR A 34 -6.89 -2.99 3.01
CA TYR A 34 -8.05 -2.09 2.99
C TYR A 34 -9.39 -2.80 2.75
N GLY A 35 -9.39 -3.97 2.10
CA GLY A 35 -10.59 -4.76 1.85
C GLY A 35 -11.10 -5.48 3.10
N ASN A 36 -10.22 -5.71 4.08
CA ASN A 36 -10.58 -6.28 5.36
C ASN A 36 -10.89 -5.17 6.38
N ARG A 37 -11.93 -5.39 7.22
CA ARG A 37 -12.30 -4.47 8.31
C ARG A 37 -11.22 -4.48 9.40
N THR A 38 -10.26 -3.57 9.28
CA THR A 38 -9.06 -3.49 10.13
C THR A 38 -8.96 -2.14 10.86
N THR A 39 -10.09 -1.47 11.12
CA THR A 39 -10.05 -0.27 11.97
C THR A 39 -9.65 -0.65 13.39
N PHE A 40 -9.10 0.29 14.17
CA PHE A 40 -8.77 0.09 15.58
C PHE A 40 -9.94 -0.52 16.38
N SER A 41 -11.17 -0.07 16.09
CA SER A 41 -12.40 -0.62 16.68
C SER A 41 -12.65 -2.08 16.28
N ASP A 42 -12.43 -2.44 15.01
CA ASP A 42 -12.63 -3.80 14.50
C ASP A 42 -11.65 -4.79 15.14
N ILE A 43 -10.40 -4.36 15.35
CA ILE A 43 -9.34 -5.20 15.93
C ILE A 43 -9.22 -5.07 17.46
N ARG A 44 -10.14 -4.34 18.12
CA ARG A 44 -10.18 -4.13 19.57
C ARG A 44 -8.90 -3.55 20.17
N VAL A 45 -8.28 -2.60 19.45
CA VAL A 45 -7.10 -1.86 19.90
C VAL A 45 -7.50 -0.40 20.11
N GLU A 46 -7.01 0.22 21.19
CA GLU A 46 -7.25 1.66 21.40
C GLU A 46 -6.52 2.47 20.32
N ALA A 47 -7.23 3.45 19.72
CA ALA A 47 -6.61 4.32 18.73
C ALA A 47 -5.45 5.11 19.37
N TYR A 48 -4.37 5.25 18.61
CA TYR A 48 -3.19 5.99 19.06
C TYR A 48 -3.54 7.43 19.43
N LYS A 49 -3.14 7.85 20.64
CA LYS A 49 -3.23 9.23 21.15
C LYS A 49 -1.83 9.83 21.19
N ARG A 50 -1.64 11.06 20.70
CA ARG A 50 -0.34 11.72 20.81
C ARG A 50 -0.08 12.07 22.27
N PHE A 51 1.19 12.06 22.65
CA PHE A 51 1.62 12.39 24.00
C PHE A 51 1.26 13.82 24.44
N THR A 52 1.02 14.72 23.48
CA THR A 52 0.61 16.11 23.72
C THR A 52 -0.86 16.28 24.09
N ASP A 53 -1.66 15.23 23.91
CA ASP A 53 -3.12 15.28 24.05
C ASP A 53 -3.57 14.73 25.43
N VAL A 54 -2.64 14.65 26.41
CA VAL A 54 -2.82 14.14 27.77
C VAL A 54 -2.79 15.27 28.80
#